data_AF-A0A5B8IMG3-F1
#
_entry.id   AF-A0A5B8IMG3-F1
#
_cell.length_a   1.000
_cell.length_b   1.000
_cell.length_c   1.000
_cell.angle_alpha   90.00
_cell.angle_beta   90.00
_cell.angle_gamma   90.00
#
_symmetry.space_group_name_H-M   'P 1'
#
loop_
_entity.id
_entity.type
_entity.pdbx_description
1 polymer ?
#
loop_
_entity_poly.entity_id
_entity_poly.type
_entity_poly.pdbx_seq_one_letter_code
_entity_poly.pdbx_strand_id
1 'polypeptide(L)' 'MRFRPNRRGIYSLMKTNGAGAAVRRAAERIAGSAGDGFRTDSALGRRRWRAAVIGNYDKPRDAEGTRSALLRGLDGGRE' A
#
# COMPACT_ATOMS: atom_id res chain seq x y z
N MET A 1 17.50 35.91 -0.25
CA MET A 1 17.31 35.26 -1.56
C MET A 1 16.36 34.07 -1.39
N ARG A 2 15.25 33.99 -2.15
CA ARG A 2 14.20 32.95 -1.96
C ARG A 2 14.42 31.80 -2.94
N PHE A 3 14.63 30.58 -2.45
CA PHE A 3 14.80 29.38 -3.27
C PHE A 3 13.56 29.16 -4.17
N ARG A 4 13.81 28.89 -5.45
CA ARG A 4 12.79 28.48 -6.43
C ARG A 4 13.18 27.12 -7.02
N PRO A 5 12.46 26.03 -6.69
CA PRO A 5 12.77 24.73 -7.24
C PRO A 5 12.48 24.67 -8.74
N ASN A 6 13.32 23.93 -9.47
CA ASN A 6 13.12 23.63 -10.89
C ASN A 6 11.93 22.68 -11.09
N ARG A 7 10.72 23.22 -11.05
CA ARG A 7 9.48 22.44 -11.16
C ARG A 7 9.42 21.63 -12.45
N ARG A 8 9.87 22.20 -13.57
CA ARG A 8 9.84 21.53 -14.88
C ARG A 8 10.77 20.31 -14.91
N GLY A 9 11.99 20.45 -14.40
CA GLY A 9 12.94 19.35 -14.27
C GLY A 9 12.41 18.24 -13.36
N ILE A 10 11.84 18.61 -12.20
CA ILE A 10 11.24 17.66 -11.26
C ILE A 10 10.07 16.91 -11.91
N TYR A 11 9.17 17.59 -12.64
CA TYR A 11 8.08 16.93 -13.35
C TYR A 11 8.56 15.97 -14.44
N SER A 12 9.63 16.32 -15.16
CA SER A 12 10.22 15.43 -16.16
C SER A 12 10.82 14.19 -15.50
N LEU A 13 11.59 14.37 -14.42
CA LEU A 13 12.20 13.29 -13.65
C LEU A 13 11.15 12.28 -13.17
N MET A 14 10.03 12.76 -12.62
CA MET A 14 8.95 11.92 -12.07
C MET A 14 8.23 11.04 -13.10
N LYS A 15 8.47 11.24 -14.40
CA LYS A 15 7.87 10.45 -15.49
C LYS A 15 8.85 9.43 -16.09
N THR A 16 10.12 9.47 -15.70
CA THR A 16 11.16 8.56 -16.22
C THR A 16 10.91 7.12 -15.76
N ASN A 17 11.41 6.14 -16.53
CA ASN A 17 11.37 4.73 -16.15
C ASN A 17 12.11 4.45 -14.85
N GLY A 18 13.19 5.20 -14.56
CA GLY A 18 13.91 5.11 -13.29
C GLY A 18 13.04 5.49 -12.08
N ALA A 19 12.22 6.54 -12.21
CA ALA A 19 11.24 6.90 -11.19
C ALA A 19 10.16 5.81 -11.05
N GLY A 20 9.72 5.21 -12.15
CA GLY A 20 8.80 4.05 -12.13
C GLY A 20 9.37 2.87 -11.36
N ALA A 21 10.62 2.47 -11.67
CA ALA A 21 11.31 1.39 -10.98
C ALA A 21 11.53 1.70 -9.48
N ALA A 22 11.80 2.96 -9.12
CA ALA A 22 11.94 3.37 -7.72
C ALA A 22 10.61 3.22 -6.94
N VAL A 23 9.51 3.69 -7.52
CA VAL A 23 8.19 3.61 -6.90
C VAL A 23 7.69 2.16 -6.81
N ARG A 24 7.95 1.35 -7.83
CA ARG A 24 7.64 -0.10 -7.81
C ARG A 24 8.39 -0.81 -6.68
N ARG A 25 9.71 -0.61 -6.58
CA ARG A 25 10.53 -1.19 -5.50
C ARG A 25 10.07 -0.76 -4.11
N ALA A 26 9.62 0.49 -3.96
CA ALA A 26 9.07 0.96 -2.70
C ALA A 26 7.78 0.22 -2.33
N ALA A 27 6.87 0.01 -3.30
CA ALA A 27 5.64 -0.75 -3.07
C ALA A 27 5.92 -2.23 -2.77
N GLU A 28 6.84 -2.87 -3.50
CA GLU A 28 7.27 -4.26 -3.26
C GLU A 28 7.82 -4.42 -1.84
N ARG A 29 8.64 -3.46 -1.37
CA ARG A 29 9.15 -3.46 0.01
C ARG A 29 8.02 -3.35 1.04
N ILE A 30 7.06 -2.46 0.82
CA ILE A 30 5.92 -2.28 1.74
C ILE A 30 5.07 -3.55 1.79
N ALA A 31 4.77 -4.15 0.62
CA ALA A 31 4.03 -5.42 0.57
C ALA A 31 4.78 -6.54 1.29
N GLY A 32 6.10 -6.67 1.07
CA GLY A 32 6.92 -7.64 1.79
C GLY A 32 6.91 -7.44 3.31
N SER A 33 6.87 -6.20 3.80
CA SER A 33 6.72 -5.91 5.23
C SER A 33 5.31 -6.17 5.79
N ALA A 34 4.27 -6.11 4.95
CA ALA A 34 2.89 -6.39 5.33
C ALA A 34 2.58 -7.90 5.38
N GLY A 35 3.41 -8.73 4.74
CA GLY A 35 3.28 -10.18 4.71
C GLY A 35 2.44 -10.69 3.54
N ASP A 36 1.98 -11.93 3.65
CA ASP A 36 1.23 -12.59 2.58
C ASP A 36 -0.15 -11.97 2.34
N GLY A 37 -0.64 -12.10 1.11
CA GLY A 37 -1.94 -11.58 0.71
C GLY A 37 -1.94 -10.12 0.27
N PHE A 38 -0.78 -9.50 0.08
CA PHE A 38 -0.67 -8.18 -0.54
C PHE A 38 -0.06 -8.29 -1.93
N ARG A 39 -0.71 -7.64 -2.92
CA ARG A 39 -0.18 -7.49 -4.27
C ARG A 39 0.17 -6.04 -4.55
N THR A 40 1.11 -5.79 -5.44
CA THR A 40 1.50 -4.43 -5.83
C THR A 40 1.12 -4.14 -7.27
N ASP A 41 0.68 -2.91 -7.54
CA ASP A 41 0.46 -2.40 -8.89
C ASP A 41 1.14 -1.04 -9.06
N SER A 42 1.64 -0.74 -10.25
CA SER A 42 2.32 0.52 -10.54
C SER A 42 2.00 1.04 -11.94
N ALA A 43 1.72 2.34 -12.05
CA ALA A 43 1.34 2.97 -13.30
C ALA A 43 1.85 4.41 -13.40
N LEU A 44 2.10 4.84 -14.64
CA LEU A 44 2.36 6.23 -14.96
C LEU A 44 1.05 7.01 -15.06
N GLY A 45 0.77 7.85 -14.07
CA GLY A 45 -0.33 8.81 -14.15
C GLY A 45 0.05 10.08 -14.91
N ARG A 46 -0.92 10.98 -15.11
CA ARG A 46 -0.74 12.27 -15.83
C ARG A 46 0.47 13.10 -15.40
N ARG A 47 0.85 13.02 -14.11
CA ARG A 47 1.91 13.85 -13.51
C ARG A 47 3.16 13.07 -13.07
N ARG A 48 3.02 11.79 -12.71
CA ARG A 48 4.10 10.99 -12.09
C ARG A 48 3.74 9.51 -12.06
N TRP A 49 4.76 8.68 -11.91
CA TRP A 49 4.60 7.29 -11.48
C TRP A 49 3.93 7.20 -10.11
N ARG A 50 3.08 6.20 -9.94
CA ARG A 50 2.39 5.85 -8.69
C ARG A 50 2.44 4.34 -8.54
N ALA A 51 2.42 3.87 -7.30
CA ALA A 51 2.19 2.47 -7.00
C ALA A 51 1.21 2.35 -5.84
N ALA A 52 0.50 1.24 -5.82
CA ALA A 52 -0.43 0.84 -4.77
C ALA A 52 -0.03 -0.53 -4.23
N VAL A 53 -0.22 -0.69 -2.92
CA VAL A 53 -0.19 -1.99 -2.24
C VAL A 53 -1.64 -2.34 -1.96
N ILE A 54 -2.10 -3.45 -2.53
CA ILE A 54 -3.50 -3.87 -2.56
C ILE A 54 -3.59 -5.13 -1.72
N GLY A 55 -4.28 -5.03 -0.58
CA GLY A 55 -4.62 -6.20 0.23
C GLY A 55 -5.62 -7.09 -0.51
N ASN A 56 -5.42 -8.39 -0.44
CA ASN A 56 -6.35 -9.38 -0.96
C ASN A 56 -7.37 -9.71 0.14
N TYR A 57 -8.55 -9.11 0.01
CA TYR A 57 -9.67 -9.31 0.94
C TYR A 57 -10.52 -10.55 0.62
N ASP A 58 -10.11 -11.37 -0.35
CA ASP A 58 -10.77 -12.65 -0.72
C ASP A 58 -10.60 -13.76 0.34
N LYS A 59 -10.53 -13.42 1.63
CA LYS A 59 -10.58 -14.41 2.72
C LYS A 59 -12.01 -14.56 3.23
N PRO A 60 -12.78 -15.57 2.78
CA PRO A 60 -13.99 -16.01 3.48
C PRO A 60 -13.69 -16.72 4.83
N ARG A 61 -12.43 -16.74 5.29
CA ARG A 61 -11.96 -17.58 6.41
C ARG A 61 -11.75 -16.88 7.75
N ASP A 62 -11.91 -15.56 7.84
CA ASP A 62 -11.84 -14.86 9.14
C ASP A 62 -13.20 -14.72 9.84
N ALA A 63 -14.27 -15.27 9.28
CA ALA A 63 -15.56 -15.33 9.97
C ALA A 63 -15.48 -16.17 11.26
N GLU A 64 -14.69 -17.24 11.27
CA GLU A 64 -14.61 -18.17 12.40
C GLU A 64 -13.70 -17.66 13.52
N GLY A 65 -12.59 -17.00 13.17
CA GLY A 65 -11.73 -16.28 14.11
C GLY A 65 -12.42 -15.05 14.70
N THR A 66 -13.13 -14.28 13.86
CA THR A 66 -13.94 -13.12 14.29
C THR A 66 -15.10 -13.56 15.17
N ARG A 67 -15.80 -14.65 14.83
CA ARG A 67 -16.88 -15.21 15.67
C ARG A 67 -16.35 -15.69 17.02
N SER A 68 -15.22 -16.40 17.05
CA SER A 68 -14.62 -16.88 18.29
C SER A 68 -14.13 -15.73 19.19
N ALA A 69 -13.56 -14.67 18.60
CA ALA A 69 -13.15 -13.48 19.33
C ALA A 69 -14.35 -12.67 19.86
N LEU A 70 -15.43 -12.57 19.08
CA LEU A 70 -16.68 -11.94 19.51
C LEU A 70 -17.37 -12.71 20.63
N LEU A 71 -17.49 -14.04 20.51
CA LEU A 71 -18.08 -14.88 21.56
C LEU A 71 -17.27 -14.80 22.86
N ARG A 72 -15.93 -14.83 22.78
CA ARG A 72 -15.06 -14.64 23.94
C ARG A 72 -15.19 -13.25 24.59
N GLY A 73 -15.45 -12.22 23.78
CA GLY A 73 -15.71 -10.86 24.27
C GLY A 73 -17.10 -10.69 24.92
N LEU A 74 -18.08 -11.49 24.52
CA LEU A 74 -19.43 -11.51 25.10
C LEU A 74 -19.50 -12.37 26.38
N ASP A 75 -18.74 -13.46 26.44
CA ASP A 75 -18.65 -14.34 27.62
C ASP A 75 -17.80 -13.75 28.77
N GLY A 76 -17.09 -12.63 28.54
CA GLY A 76 -16.38 -11.88 29.59
C GLY A 76 -17.26 -10.94 30.42
N GLY A 77 -18.59 -10.98 30.23
CA GLY A 77 -19.58 -10.11 30.90
C GLY A 77 -20.38 -10.76 32.02
N ARG A 78 -19.94 -11.91 32.56
CA ARG A 78 -20.56 -12.53 33.74
C ARG A 78 -19.48 -13.10 34.66
N GLU A 79 -19.03 -12.27 35.59
CA GLU A 79 -18.82 -12.53 37.02
C GLU A 79 -18.40 -11.23 37.72
#